data_AF-U6DSM9-F1
#
_entry.id   AF-U6DSM9-F1
#
_cell.length_a   1.000
_cell.length_b   1.000
_cell.length_c   1.000
_cell.angle_alpha   90.00
_cell.angle_beta   90.00
_cell.angle_gamma   90.00
#
_symmetry.space_group_name_H-M   'P 1'
#
loop_
_entity.id
_entity.type
_entity.pdbx_description
1 polymer ?
#
loop_
_entity_poly.entity_id
_entity_poly.type
_entity_poly.pdbx_seq_one_letter_code
_entity_poly.pdbx_strand_id
1 'polypeptide(L)'
;MDIEKVNSMDFGEFVDVFGNVIERCPLIAAAVWSQRPFSNLEDLEKHFFAFIDALPQSGQEGILRCHPDLAGRELQRGTLTAESQR
;
A
#
# COMPACT_ATOMS: atom_id res chain seq x y z
N MET A 1 -10.47 -8.17 8.83
CA MET A 1 -9.55 -7.69 9.88
C MET A 1 -10.34 -6.73 10.77
N ASP A 2 -10.18 -6.81 12.08
CA ASP A 2 -10.86 -5.90 13.02
C ASP A 2 -10.12 -4.55 13.10
N ILE A 3 -10.85 -3.43 13.13
CA ILE A 3 -10.24 -2.09 13.11
C ILE A 3 -9.51 -1.77 14.41
N GLU A 4 -10.00 -2.27 15.55
CA GLU A 4 -9.32 -2.10 16.84
C GLU A 4 -7.95 -2.77 16.83
N LYS A 5 -7.83 -3.94 16.17
CA LYS A 5 -6.55 -4.58 15.95
C LYS A 5 -5.62 -3.74 15.08
N VAL A 6 -6.14 -3.13 14.01
CA VAL A 6 -5.34 -2.24 13.14
C VAL A 6 -4.85 -1.01 13.92
N ASN A 7 -5.70 -0.44 14.77
CA ASN A 7 -5.37 0.70 15.62
C ASN A 7 -4.36 0.38 16.72
N SER A 8 -4.18 -0.89 17.09
CA SER A 8 -3.20 -1.32 18.09
C SER A 8 -1.86 -1.78 17.52
N MET A 9 -1.75 -2.00 16.20
CA MET A 9 -0.48 -2.37 15.56
C MET A 9 0.62 -1.34 15.84
N ASP A 10 1.85 -1.79 16.05
CA ASP A 10 2.99 -0.89 15.99
C ASP A 10 3.31 -0.51 14.52
N PHE A 11 4.32 0.35 14.32
CA PHE A 11 4.69 0.78 12.98
C PHE A 11 5.18 -0.36 12.10
N GLY A 12 5.99 -1.26 12.65
CA GLY A 12 6.55 -2.39 11.92
C GLY A 12 5.45 -3.37 11.49
N GLU A 13 4.60 -3.78 12.43
CA GLU A 13 3.47 -4.68 12.16
C GLU A 13 2.54 -4.11 11.09
N PHE A 14 2.22 -2.81 11.17
CA PHE A 14 1.35 -2.18 10.19
C PHE A 14 1.97 -2.14 8.79
N VAL A 15 3.26 -1.80 8.68
CA VAL A 15 3.95 -1.79 7.38
C VAL A 15 4.13 -3.21 6.83
N ASP A 16 4.35 -4.20 7.69
CA ASP A 16 4.42 -5.60 7.26
C ASP A 16 3.08 -6.10 6.72
N VAL A 17 1.97 -5.68 7.31
CA VAL A 17 0.61 -6.08 6.90
C VAL A 17 0.12 -5.31 5.66
N PHE A 18 0.35 -3.99 5.61
CA PHE A 18 -0.25 -3.12 4.59
C PHE A 18 0.76 -2.58 3.56
N GLY A 19 2.05 -2.91 3.70
CA GLY A 19 3.14 -2.32 2.92
C GLY A 19 3.09 -2.61 1.42
N ASN A 20 2.38 -3.67 0.99
CA ASN A 20 2.19 -3.99 -0.42
C ASN A 20 0.74 -3.82 -0.91
N VAL A 21 -0.12 -3.11 -0.16
CA VAL A 21 -1.48 -2.74 -0.65
C VAL A 21 -1.36 -1.88 -1.91
N ILE A 22 -0.36 -1.00 -1.95
CA ILE A 22 0.09 -0.35 -3.17
C ILE A 22 1.40 -1.01 -3.58
N GLU A 23 1.42 -1.62 -4.76
CA GLU A 23 2.53 -2.46 -5.24
C GLU A 23 3.88 -1.75 -5.11
N ARG A 24 4.78 -2.37 -4.34
CA ARG A 24 6.15 -1.92 -4.05
C ARG A 24 6.22 -0.50 -3.48
N CYS A 25 5.17 -0.03 -2.82
CA CYS A 25 5.09 1.32 -2.25
C CYS A 25 4.83 1.30 -0.73
N PRO A 26 5.70 0.67 0.10
CA PRO A 26 5.50 0.56 1.55
C PRO A 26 5.52 1.92 2.26
N LEU A 27 6.11 2.94 1.64
CA LEU A 27 6.09 4.32 2.14
C LEU A 27 4.66 4.84 2.36
N ILE A 28 3.71 4.44 1.51
CA ILE A 28 2.32 4.91 1.62
C ILE A 28 1.69 4.33 2.88
N ALA A 29 1.88 3.03 3.16
CA ALA A 29 1.43 2.42 4.41
C ALA A 29 2.08 3.07 5.64
N ALA A 30 3.39 3.34 5.57
CA ALA A 30 4.11 4.03 6.63
C ALA A 30 3.55 5.45 6.91
N ALA A 31 3.17 6.20 5.87
CA ALA A 31 2.56 7.52 6.02
C ALA A 31 1.10 7.47 6.52
N VAL A 32 0.33 6.46 6.10
CA VAL A 32 -1.04 6.26 6.58
C VAL A 32 -1.05 5.86 8.07
N TRP A 33 -0.07 5.08 8.53
CA TRP A 33 0.03 4.66 9.94
C TRP A 33 -0.01 5.82 10.95
N SER A 34 0.58 6.98 10.60
CA SER A 34 0.60 8.15 11.49
C SER A 34 -0.75 8.86 11.61
N GLN A 35 -1.76 8.45 10.83
CA GLN A 35 -3.10 9.05 10.81
C GLN A 35 -4.11 8.29 11.68
N ARG A 36 -3.66 7.23 12.35
CA ARG A 36 -4.45 6.47 13.32
C ARG A 36 -4.87 7.34 14.53
N PRO A 37 -5.99 7.00 15.19
CA PRO A 37 -6.84 5.83 14.95
C PRO A 37 -7.82 6.02 13.78
N PHE A 38 -8.15 4.90 13.12
CA PHE A 38 -9.19 4.82 12.09
C PHE A 38 -10.51 4.35 12.68
N SER A 39 -11.62 4.90 12.19
CA SER A 39 -12.96 4.56 12.68
C SER A 39 -13.48 3.21 12.16
N ASN A 40 -13.15 2.86 10.92
CA ASN A 40 -13.47 1.58 10.28
C ASN A 40 -12.54 1.34 9.08
N LEU A 41 -12.76 0.24 8.34
CA LEU A 41 -11.96 -0.09 7.16
C LEU A 41 -12.10 0.92 6.02
N GLU A 42 -13.31 1.46 5.81
CA GLU A 42 -13.56 2.48 4.77
C GLU A 42 -12.79 3.78 5.08
N ASP A 43 -12.65 4.13 6.35
CA ASP A 43 -11.85 5.25 6.81
C ASP A 43 -10.35 5.00 6.57
N LEU A 44 -9.84 3.80 6.86
CA LEU A 44 -8.47 3.41 6.50
C LEU A 44 -8.22 3.56 4.97
N GLU A 45 -9.12 3.05 4.14
CA GLU A 45 -9.03 3.16 2.68
C GLU A 45 -9.00 4.62 2.22
N LYS A 46 -9.84 5.49 2.81
CA LYS A 46 -9.84 6.93 2.51
C LYS A 46 -8.50 7.58 2.81
N HIS A 47 -7.80 7.18 3.85
CA HIS A 47 -6.46 7.71 4.16
C HIS A 47 -5.42 7.29 3.12
N PHE A 48 -5.50 6.07 2.58
CA PHE A 48 -4.66 5.65 1.45
C PHE A 48 -4.93 6.48 0.19
N PHE A 49 -6.21 6.65 -0.17
CA PHE A 49 -6.58 7.44 -1.34
C PHE A 49 -6.18 8.90 -1.19
N ALA A 50 -6.47 9.52 -0.05
CA ALA A 50 -6.11 10.91 0.21
C ALA A 50 -4.59 11.16 0.12
N PHE A 51 -3.76 10.21 0.57
CA PHE A 51 -2.31 10.33 0.43
C PHE A 51 -1.89 10.32 -1.05
N ILE A 52 -2.44 9.41 -1.86
CA ILE A 52 -2.13 9.30 -3.29
C ILE A 52 -2.63 10.52 -4.06
N ASP A 53 -3.84 10.99 -3.76
CA ASP A 53 -4.45 12.17 -4.39
C ASP A 53 -3.67 13.46 -4.07
N ALA A 54 -3.03 13.53 -2.90
CA ALA A 54 -2.19 14.66 -2.50
C ALA A 54 -0.79 14.65 -3.14
N LEU A 55 -0.36 13.55 -3.78
CA LEU A 55 0.94 13.50 -4.44
C LEU A 55 0.96 14.41 -5.67
N PRO A 56 2.11 15.03 -6.00
CA PRO A 56 2.28 15.64 -7.31
C PRO A 56 2.11 14.57 -8.40
N GLN A 57 1.76 14.99 -9.62
CA GLN A 57 1.58 14.08 -10.76
C GLN A 57 2.78 13.13 -10.93
N SER A 58 4.01 13.61 -10.75
CA SER A 58 5.22 12.78 -10.84
C SER A 58 5.28 11.67 -9.78
N GLY A 59 4.70 11.90 -8.60
CA GLY A 59 4.57 10.90 -7.54
C GLY A 59 3.54 9.82 -7.89
N GLN A 60 2.40 10.22 -8.44
CA GLN A 60 1.38 9.29 -8.94
C GLN A 60 1.92 8.44 -10.09
N GLU A 61 2.63 9.05 -11.04
CA GLU A 61 3.34 8.31 -12.09
C GLU A 61 4.42 7.39 -11.52
N GLY A 62 5.09 7.80 -10.43
CA GLY A 62 6.05 6.97 -9.71
C GLY A 62 5.42 5.67 -9.19
N ILE A 63 4.22 5.74 -8.61
CA ILE A 63 3.45 4.57 -8.17
C ILE A 63 3.14 3.66 -9.36
N LEU A 64 2.67 4.21 -10.48
CA LEU A 64 2.40 3.42 -11.68
C LEU A 64 3.65 2.70 -12.20
N ARG A 65 4.81 3.37 -12.16
CA ARG A 65 6.11 2.78 -12.58
C ARG A 65 6.62 1.68 -11.64
N CYS A 66 6.11 1.60 -10.41
CA CYS A 66 6.41 0.48 -9.51
C CYS A 66 5.70 -0.81 -9.91
N HIS A 67 4.60 -0.73 -10.68
CA HIS A 67 3.84 -1.91 -11.06
C HIS A 67 4.57 -2.72 -12.14
N PRO A 68 4.57 -4.07 -12.04
CA PRO A 68 5.11 -4.92 -13.08
C PRO A 68 4.23 -4.87 -14.34
N ASP A 69 4.85 -5.00 -15.50
CA ASP A 69 4.13 -5.17 -16.77
C ASP A 69 3.29 -6.46 -16.74
N LEU A 70 2.04 -6.36 -17.18
CA LEU A 70 1.17 -7.52 -17.40
C LEU A 70 1.80 -8.46 -18.44
N ALA A 71 1.88 -9.75 -18.10
CA ALA A 71 2.57 -10.77 -18.91
C ALA A 71 4.03 -10.43 -19.27
N GLY A 72 4.65 -9.53 -18.50
CA GLY A 72 5.99 -9.03 -18.73
C GLY A 72 7.10 -9.94 -18.23
N ARG A 73 8.32 -9.39 -18.22
CA ARG A 73 9.55 -10.13 -17.86
C ARG A 73 9.54 -10.67 -16.43
N GLU A 74 8.93 -9.95 -15.50
CA GLU A 74 8.90 -10.38 -14.10
C GLU A 74 8.01 -11.62 -13.90
N LEU A 75 6.87 -11.70 -14.61
CA LEU A 75 6.05 -12.91 -14.64
C LEU A 75 6.85 -14.07 -15.25
N GLN A 76 7.51 -13.85 -16.39
CA GLN A 76 8.31 -14.88 -17.06
C GLN A 76 9.46 -15.41 -16.20
N ARG A 77 10.01 -14.56 -15.32
CA ARG A 77 11.10 -14.90 -14.39
C ARG A 77 10.60 -15.40 -13.03
N GLY A 78 9.30 -15.35 -12.76
CA GLY A 78 8.73 -15.73 -11.47
C GLY A 78 9.16 -14.80 -10.32
N THR A 79 9.38 -13.51 -10.61
CA THR A 79 9.86 -12.51 -9.63
C THR A 79 8.80 -11.47 -9.25
N LEU A 80 7.53 -11.73 -9.54
CA LEU A 80 6.42 -10.89 -9.09
C LEU A 80 6.30 -10.94 -7.56
N THR A 81 5.71 -9.89 -6.98
CA THR A 81 5.21 -9.96 -5.60
C THR A 81 4.12 -11.03 -5.51
N ALA A 82 3.85 -11.51 -4.30
CA ALA A 82 2.84 -12.54 -4.08
C ALA A 82 1.45 -12.08 -4.54
N GLU A 83 1.15 -10.80 -4.34
CA GLU A 83 -0.10 -10.15 -4.75
C GLU A 83 -0.19 -10.04 -6.28
N SER A 84 0.87 -9.59 -6.96
CA SER A 84 0.88 -9.48 -8.43
C SER A 84 0.86 -10.85 -9.14
N GLN A 85 1.32 -11.91 -8.48
CA GLN A 85 1.32 -13.27 -9.02
C GLN A 85 -0.05 -13.95 -8.96
N ARG A 86 -0.94 -13.50 -8.06
CA ARG A 86 -2.22 -14.15 -7.75
C ARG A 86 -3.35 -13.70 -8.67
#